data_AF-A0A379BX38-F1
#
_entry.id   AF-A0A379BX38-F1
#
_cell.length_a   1.000
_cell.length_b   1.000
_cell.length_c   1.000
_cell.angle_alpha   90.00
_cell.angle_beta   90.00
_cell.angle_gamma   90.00
#
_symmetry.space_group_name_H-M   'P 1'
#
loop_
_entity.id
_entity.type
_entity.pdbx_description
1 polymer ?
#
loop_
_entity_poly.entity_id
_entity_poly.type
_entity_poly.pdbx_seq_one_letter_code
_entity_poly.pdbx_strand_id
1 'polypeptide(L)'
;MTTISNITNQIWAMANDLRGNMDASEYKNYILGFIFYRYLSEHQEAYLIENGIITPKPHQSANDAYFEAVKQDGLEDYLNDIANTLGYAIEPADTWTTLIQKIEQNQIVPSDYQALIDNFNQNSEINPEAQKDFRGIFSDLNLSDSRLGTNTNDRTKALNKVVQLVNEVQYKDNNGRDI
;
A
#
# COMPACT_ATOMS: atom_id res chain seq x y z
N MET A 1 20.27 -10.52 -14.70
CA MET A 1 18.92 -10.48 -15.31
C MET A 1 17.98 -11.25 -14.40
N THR A 2 17.40 -10.56 -13.42
CA THR A 2 16.31 -11.12 -12.62
C THR A 2 15.06 -10.87 -13.44
N THR A 3 14.62 -11.87 -14.21
CA THR A 3 13.40 -11.78 -15.01
C THR A 3 12.18 -11.61 -14.11
N ILE A 4 11.15 -10.88 -14.57
CA ILE A 4 9.84 -10.73 -13.88
C ILE A 4 9.34 -12.08 -13.35
N SER A 5 9.53 -13.14 -14.13
CA SER A 5 9.22 -14.52 -13.77
C SER A 5 9.89 -14.99 -12.47
N ASN A 6 11.12 -14.57 -12.16
CA ASN A 6 11.80 -14.93 -10.91
C ASN A 6 11.21 -14.20 -9.70
N ILE A 7 10.81 -12.94 -9.84
CA ILE A 7 10.13 -12.19 -8.78
C ILE A 7 8.75 -12.78 -8.51
N THR A 8 7.99 -13.06 -9.58
CA THR A 8 6.71 -13.75 -9.48
C THR A 8 6.88 -15.12 -8.79
N ASN A 9 7.88 -15.91 -9.18
CA ASN A 9 8.15 -17.22 -8.55
C ASN A 9 8.57 -17.10 -7.09
N GLN A 10 9.37 -16.10 -6.72
CA GLN A 10 9.75 -15.84 -5.33
C GLN A 10 8.56 -15.45 -4.47
N ILE A 11 7.71 -14.54 -4.97
CA ILE A 11 6.46 -14.16 -4.31
C ILE A 11 5.60 -15.41 -4.09
N TRP A 12 5.39 -16.23 -5.13
CA TRP A 12 4.57 -17.44 -5.00
C TRP A 12 5.18 -18.50 -4.08
N ALA A 13 6.51 -18.66 -4.09
CA ALA A 13 7.20 -19.59 -3.20
C ALA A 13 7.03 -19.19 -1.73
N MET A 14 7.29 -17.92 -1.41
CA MET A 14 7.10 -17.40 -0.05
C MET A 14 5.62 -17.39 0.36
N ALA A 15 4.71 -17.12 -0.58
CA ALA A 15 3.28 -17.19 -0.36
C ALA A 15 2.81 -18.60 0.02
N ASN A 16 3.35 -19.65 -0.62
CA ASN A 16 3.01 -21.04 -0.30
C ASN A 16 3.35 -21.38 1.15
N ASP A 17 4.45 -20.85 1.69
CA ASP A 17 4.87 -21.08 3.07
C ASP A 17 3.99 -20.33 4.09
N LEU A 18 3.41 -19.20 3.69
CA LEU A 18 2.61 -18.34 4.56
C LEU A 18 1.10 -18.60 4.49
N ARG A 19 0.64 -19.29 3.44
CA ARG A 19 -0.79 -19.53 3.12
C ARG A 19 -1.54 -20.35 4.18
N GLY A 20 -0.85 -21.20 4.96
CA GLY A 20 -1.48 -22.05 5.96
C GLY A 20 -2.62 -22.89 5.36
N ASN A 21 -3.84 -22.73 5.87
CA ASN A 21 -5.05 -23.44 5.42
C ASN A 21 -5.82 -22.74 4.29
N MET A 22 -5.35 -21.59 3.78
CA MET A 22 -6.07 -20.81 2.78
C MET A 22 -5.88 -21.36 1.36
N ASP A 23 -6.82 -21.11 0.45
CA ASP A 23 -6.64 -21.48 -0.96
C ASP A 23 -5.65 -20.53 -1.67
N ALA A 24 -4.96 -21.02 -2.69
CA ALA A 24 -3.96 -20.25 -3.44
C ALA A 24 -4.60 -19.05 -4.16
N SER A 25 -5.82 -19.23 -4.67
CA SER A 25 -6.54 -18.18 -5.39
C SER A 25 -6.85 -16.98 -4.50
N GLU A 26 -7.08 -17.20 -3.21
CA GLU A 26 -7.46 -16.16 -2.26
C GLU A 26 -6.24 -15.44 -1.73
N TYR A 27 -5.19 -16.18 -1.37
CA TYR A 27 -3.91 -15.58 -0.94
C TYR A 27 -3.31 -14.70 -2.05
N LYS A 28 -3.51 -15.12 -3.30
CA LYS A 28 -3.16 -14.34 -4.50
C LYS A 28 -3.83 -12.96 -4.53
N ASN A 29 -5.12 -12.87 -4.21
CA ASN A 29 -5.83 -11.59 -4.25
C ASN A 29 -5.26 -10.60 -3.23
N TYR A 30 -4.94 -11.05 -2.01
CA TYR A 30 -4.29 -10.19 -1.00
C TYR A 30 -2.91 -9.71 -1.46
N ILE A 31 -2.08 -10.61 -1.99
CA ILE A 31 -0.77 -10.23 -2.52
C ILE A 31 -0.93 -9.18 -3.63
N LEU A 32 -1.76 -9.45 -4.64
CA LEU A 32 -1.93 -8.53 -5.77
C LEU A 32 -2.49 -7.17 -5.31
N GLY A 33 -3.46 -7.18 -4.39
CA GLY A 33 -4.01 -5.96 -3.81
C GLY A 33 -2.94 -5.14 -3.08
N PHE A 34 -2.12 -5.77 -2.25
CA PHE A 34 -1.06 -5.05 -1.53
C PHE A 34 0.12 -4.63 -2.41
N ILE A 35 0.46 -5.41 -3.45
CA ILE A 35 1.43 -4.97 -4.47
C ILE A 35 0.92 -3.70 -5.15
N PHE A 36 -0.35 -3.69 -5.53
CA PHE A 36 -0.93 -2.53 -6.18
C PHE A 36 -1.03 -1.34 -5.22
N TYR A 37 -1.44 -1.56 -3.98
CA TYR A 37 -1.46 -0.51 -2.96
C TYR A 37 -0.08 0.11 -2.72
N ARG A 38 0.95 -0.74 -2.61
CA ARG A 38 2.36 -0.29 -2.52
C ARG A 38 2.74 0.58 -3.71
N TYR A 39 2.45 0.12 -4.93
CA TYR A 39 2.73 0.88 -6.15
C TYR A 39 2.06 2.26 -6.14
N LEU A 40 0.76 2.32 -5.78
CA LEU A 40 0.03 3.59 -5.71
C LEU A 40 0.62 4.54 -4.67
N SER A 41 1.01 4.02 -3.51
CA SER A 41 1.66 4.80 -2.45
C SER A 41 3.02 5.35 -2.89
N GLU A 42 3.89 4.51 -3.47
CA GLU A 42 5.22 4.93 -3.93
C GLU A 42 5.12 5.93 -5.10
N HIS A 43 4.19 5.69 -6.04
CA HIS A 43 3.92 6.60 -7.16
C HIS A 43 3.43 7.96 -6.68
N GLN A 44 2.57 8.00 -5.66
CA GLN A 44 2.11 9.25 -5.07
C GLN A 44 3.27 10.01 -4.38
N GLU A 45 4.10 9.32 -3.60
CA GLU A 45 5.26 9.94 -2.96
C GLU A 45 6.22 10.52 -4.00
N ALA A 46 6.45 9.81 -5.12
CA ALA A 46 7.23 10.32 -6.25
C ALA A 46 6.59 11.57 -6.88
N TYR A 47 5.29 11.55 -7.14
CA TYR A 47 4.54 12.71 -7.64
C TYR A 47 4.73 13.95 -6.76
N LEU A 48 4.62 13.80 -5.44
CA LEU A 48 4.77 14.90 -4.49
C LEU A 48 6.17 15.52 -4.54
N ILE A 49 7.21 14.71 -4.73
CA ILE A 49 8.60 15.18 -4.82
C ILE A 49 8.88 15.82 -6.18
N GLU A 50 8.51 15.14 -7.27
CA GLU A 50 8.80 15.57 -8.65
C GLU A 50 8.15 16.90 -9.01
N ASN A 51 6.97 17.17 -8.43
CA ASN A 51 6.25 18.43 -8.62
C ASN A 51 6.60 19.50 -7.57
N GLY A 52 7.55 19.21 -6.67
CA GLY A 52 8.00 20.15 -5.64
C GLY A 52 6.94 20.48 -4.58
N ILE A 53 5.91 19.65 -4.44
CA ILE A 53 4.86 19.78 -3.42
C ILE A 53 5.45 19.50 -2.03
N ILE A 54 6.36 18.53 -1.96
CA ILE A 54 7.20 18.29 -0.78
C ILE A 54 8.68 18.29 -1.19
N THR A 55 9.56 18.65 -0.26
CA THR A 55 11.01 18.56 -0.46
C THR A 55 11.64 17.88 0.74
N PRO A 56 11.86 16.55 0.69
CA PRO A 56 12.47 15.84 1.79
C PRO A 56 13.89 16.36 2.07
N LYS A 57 14.18 16.59 3.34
CA LYS A 57 15.53 16.95 3.80
C LYS A 57 16.48 15.76 3.63
N PRO A 58 17.81 15.97 3.66
CA PRO A 58 18.76 14.86 3.68
C PRO A 58 18.42 13.86 4.80
N HIS A 59 18.34 12.58 4.45
CA HIS A 59 17.95 11.46 5.34
C HIS A 59 16.50 11.45 5.84
N GLN A 60 15.62 12.31 5.31
CA GLN A 60 14.19 12.27 5.59
C GLN A 60 13.47 11.42 4.53
N SER A 61 12.51 10.59 4.94
CA SER A 61 11.67 9.87 3.97
C SER A 61 10.69 10.82 3.28
N ALA A 62 10.18 10.43 2.11
CA ALA A 62 9.13 11.18 1.43
C ALA A 62 7.89 11.36 2.32
N ASN A 63 7.47 10.28 2.98
CA ASN A 63 6.32 10.28 3.87
C ASN A 63 6.52 11.18 5.11
N ASP A 64 7.71 11.23 5.71
CA ASP A 64 7.99 12.15 6.83
C ASP A 64 7.89 13.61 6.39
N ALA A 65 8.36 13.94 5.18
CA ALA A 65 8.22 15.27 4.61
C ALA A 65 6.74 15.58 4.32
N TYR A 66 5.97 14.59 3.88
CA TYR A 66 4.53 14.72 3.67
C TYR A 66 3.78 14.98 4.98
N PHE A 67 4.11 14.28 6.07
CA PHE A 67 3.59 14.57 7.41
C PHE A 67 3.90 16.00 7.87
N GLU A 68 5.14 16.47 7.67
CA GLU A 68 5.53 17.84 8.03
C GLU A 68 4.72 18.88 7.24
N ALA A 69 4.54 18.66 5.94
CA ALA A 69 3.83 19.56 5.04
C ALA A 69 2.32 19.64 5.39
N VAL A 70 1.66 18.48 5.54
CA VAL A 70 0.25 18.40 5.95
C VAL A 70 0.01 19.03 7.33
N LYS A 71 0.95 18.89 8.26
CA LYS A 71 0.83 19.51 9.59
C LYS A 71 0.87 21.04 9.53
N GLN A 72 1.56 21.60 8.55
CA GLN A 72 1.71 23.04 8.37
C GLN A 72 0.52 23.64 7.61
N ASP A 73 0.16 23.01 6.50
CA ASP A 73 -0.72 23.61 5.48
C ASP A 73 -2.14 22.98 5.49
N GLY A 74 -2.33 21.86 6.20
CA GLY A 74 -3.60 21.14 6.31
C GLY A 74 -3.72 19.98 5.30
N LEU A 75 -4.42 18.90 5.69
CA LEU A 75 -4.50 17.67 4.89
C LEU A 75 -5.34 17.81 3.61
N GLU A 76 -6.43 18.58 3.68
CA GLU A 76 -7.46 18.64 2.65
C GLU A 76 -6.92 19.12 1.30
N ASP A 77 -6.05 20.13 1.29
CA ASP A 77 -5.48 20.68 0.06
C ASP A 77 -4.59 19.66 -0.66
N TYR A 78 -3.80 18.87 0.07
CA TYR A 78 -2.99 17.80 -0.52
C TYR A 78 -3.86 16.68 -1.07
N LEU A 79 -4.88 16.24 -0.33
CA LEU A 79 -5.77 15.18 -0.83
C LEU A 79 -6.48 15.63 -2.12
N ASN A 80 -6.92 16.88 -2.19
CA ASN A 80 -7.51 17.44 -3.40
C ASN A 80 -6.52 17.51 -4.55
N ASP A 81 -5.30 18.03 -4.34
CA ASP A 81 -4.28 18.10 -5.40
C ASP A 81 -3.94 16.72 -5.95
N ILE A 82 -3.64 15.77 -5.05
CA ILE A 82 -3.26 14.41 -5.42
C ILE A 82 -4.42 13.71 -6.13
N ALA A 83 -5.64 13.76 -5.59
CA ALA A 83 -6.80 13.11 -6.21
C ALA A 83 -7.15 13.70 -7.58
N ASN A 84 -6.96 15.00 -7.77
CA ASN A 84 -7.20 15.64 -9.07
C ASN A 84 -6.17 15.27 -10.13
N THR A 85 -4.94 15.01 -9.72
CA THR A 85 -3.85 14.70 -10.65
C THR A 85 -3.70 13.19 -10.89
N LEU A 86 -3.83 12.38 -9.85
CA LEU A 86 -3.57 10.92 -9.90
C LEU A 86 -4.86 10.08 -9.92
N GLY A 87 -6.02 10.66 -9.61
CA GLY A 87 -7.31 9.95 -9.53
C GLY A 87 -7.57 9.18 -8.24
N TYR A 88 -6.64 9.24 -7.29
CA TYR A 88 -6.74 8.70 -5.94
C TYR A 88 -5.89 9.57 -5.01
N ALA A 89 -6.10 9.47 -3.70
CA ALA A 89 -5.18 10.06 -2.72
C ALA A 89 -5.06 9.17 -1.48
N ILE A 90 -3.83 9.05 -0.97
CA ILE A 90 -3.48 8.31 0.24
C ILE A 90 -2.95 9.33 1.25
N GLU A 91 -3.57 9.43 2.41
CA GLU A 91 -3.09 10.33 3.46
C GLU A 91 -1.77 9.81 4.08
N PRO A 92 -0.93 10.65 4.71
CA PRO A 92 0.38 10.21 5.19
C PRO A 92 0.29 9.08 6.22
N ALA A 93 -0.83 8.98 6.96
CA ALA A 93 -1.09 7.91 7.92
C ALA A 93 -1.35 6.53 7.27
N ASP A 94 -1.71 6.49 5.99
CA ASP A 94 -2.10 5.28 5.28
C ASP A 94 -1.07 4.83 4.23
N THR A 95 -0.01 5.60 4.00
CA THR A 95 1.03 5.22 3.03
C THR A 95 1.67 3.87 3.36
N TRP A 96 2.21 3.22 2.32
CA TRP A 96 2.96 1.98 2.47
C TRP A 96 4.10 2.13 3.49
N THR A 97 4.79 3.26 3.46
CA THR A 97 5.84 3.61 4.43
C THR A 97 5.30 3.57 5.86
N THR A 98 4.17 4.21 6.15
CA THR A 98 3.54 4.19 7.48
C THR A 98 3.08 2.80 7.88
N LEU A 99 2.47 2.06 6.96
CA LEU A 99 2.01 0.69 7.20
C LEU A 99 3.19 -0.22 7.62
N ILE A 100 4.32 -0.15 6.93
CA ILE A 100 5.54 -0.91 7.28
C ILE A 100 6.09 -0.49 8.64
N GLN A 101 6.20 0.81 8.90
CA GLN A 101 6.66 1.31 10.20
C GLN A 101 5.78 0.80 11.35
N LYS A 102 4.46 0.83 11.19
CA LYS A 102 3.52 0.31 12.20
C LYS A 102 3.70 -1.20 12.40
N ILE A 103 3.98 -1.98 11.35
CA ILE A 103 4.26 -3.42 11.47
C ILE A 103 5.56 -3.65 12.27
N GLU A 104 6.65 -2.98 11.88
CA GLU A 104 7.96 -3.13 12.51
C GLU A 104 7.96 -2.71 13.99
N GLN A 105 7.17 -1.69 14.33
CA GLN A 105 7.02 -1.19 15.69
C GLN A 105 5.96 -1.96 16.50
N ASN A 106 5.32 -2.98 15.94
CA ASN A 106 4.22 -3.73 16.56
C ASN A 106 3.04 -2.84 16.98
N GLN A 107 2.74 -1.81 16.19
CA GLN A 107 1.68 -0.83 16.41
C GLN A 107 0.43 -1.08 15.55
N ILE A 108 0.44 -2.09 14.68
CA ILE A 108 -0.75 -2.45 13.92
C ILE A 108 -1.86 -2.96 14.84
N VAL A 109 -3.02 -2.33 14.72
CA VAL A 109 -4.28 -2.81 15.29
C VAL A 109 -5.18 -3.36 14.18
N PRO A 110 -6.13 -4.25 14.49
CA PRO A 110 -6.88 -4.91 13.44
C PRO A 110 -7.75 -4.03 12.55
N SER A 111 -8.21 -2.88 13.06
CA SER A 111 -8.97 -1.90 12.29
C SER A 111 -8.14 -1.18 11.23
N ASP A 112 -6.80 -1.19 11.34
CA ASP A 112 -5.92 -0.43 10.44
C ASP A 112 -6.09 -0.83 8.97
N TYR A 113 -6.20 -2.14 8.69
CA TYR A 113 -6.37 -2.60 7.32
C TYR A 113 -7.71 -2.18 6.72
N GLN A 114 -8.78 -2.20 7.52
CA GLN A 114 -10.08 -1.76 7.05
C GLN A 114 -10.08 -0.25 6.81
N ALA A 115 -9.51 0.52 7.75
CA ALA A 115 -9.35 1.97 7.62
C ALA A 115 -8.56 2.34 6.36
N LEU A 116 -7.45 1.65 6.08
CA LEU A 116 -6.61 1.90 4.90
C LEU A 116 -7.40 1.76 3.58
N ILE A 117 -8.25 0.73 3.47
CA ILE A 117 -9.09 0.51 2.27
C ILE A 117 -10.26 1.49 2.22
N ASP A 118 -10.90 1.77 3.35
CA ASP A 118 -12.04 2.69 3.44
C ASP A 118 -11.60 4.13 3.12
N ASN A 119 -10.49 4.58 3.69
CA ASN A 119 -9.89 5.90 3.44
C ASN A 119 -9.47 6.04 1.98
N PHE A 120 -8.84 5.01 1.38
CA PHE A 120 -8.52 5.03 -0.04
C PHE A 120 -9.77 5.19 -0.91
N ASN A 121 -10.81 4.38 -0.64
CA ASN A 121 -12.06 4.44 -1.40
C ASN A 121 -12.71 5.82 -1.26
N GLN A 122 -12.78 6.36 -0.05
CA GLN A 122 -13.31 7.70 0.21
C GLN A 122 -12.53 8.78 -0.54
N ASN A 123 -11.20 8.76 -0.47
CA ASN A 123 -10.36 9.76 -1.13
C ASN A 123 -10.41 9.66 -2.66
N SER A 124 -10.63 8.46 -3.21
CA SER A 124 -10.84 8.30 -4.65
C SER A 124 -12.11 9.01 -5.15
N GLU A 125 -13.08 9.29 -4.28
CA GLU A 125 -14.33 10.00 -4.63
C GLU A 125 -14.15 11.52 -4.77
N ILE A 126 -13.01 12.08 -4.35
CA ILE A 126 -12.72 13.52 -4.41
C ILE A 126 -12.78 14.05 -5.86
N ASN A 127 -12.29 13.27 -6.83
CA ASN A 127 -12.41 13.60 -8.26
C ASN A 127 -13.23 12.53 -9.01
N PRO A 128 -14.54 12.77 -9.23
CA PRO A 128 -15.42 11.81 -9.90
C PRO A 128 -15.03 11.46 -11.34
N GLU A 129 -14.29 12.32 -12.05
CA GLU A 129 -13.86 12.04 -13.42
C GLU A 129 -12.66 11.09 -13.46
N ALA A 130 -11.72 11.27 -12.54
CA ALA A 130 -10.52 10.43 -12.41
C ALA A 130 -10.78 9.14 -11.61
N GLN A 131 -11.84 9.10 -10.78
CA GLN A 131 -12.27 7.95 -9.99
C GLN A 131 -12.58 6.69 -10.82
N LYS A 132 -12.96 6.84 -12.09
CA LYS A 132 -13.43 5.73 -12.95
C LYS A 132 -12.45 4.56 -13.01
N ASP A 133 -11.15 4.84 -12.88
CA ASP A 133 -10.09 3.84 -12.96
C ASP A 133 -9.76 3.19 -11.60
N PHE A 134 -10.10 3.84 -10.49
CA PHE A 134 -9.73 3.41 -9.12
C PHE A 134 -10.92 2.95 -8.27
N ARG A 135 -12.16 3.19 -8.71
CA ARG A 135 -13.35 2.78 -7.95
C ARG A 135 -13.40 1.27 -7.78
N GLY A 136 -13.37 0.81 -6.53
CA GLY A 136 -13.59 -0.60 -6.19
C GLY A 136 -12.42 -1.52 -6.54
N ILE A 137 -11.23 -0.99 -6.82
CA ILE A 137 -10.02 -1.79 -7.13
C ILE A 137 -9.66 -2.77 -6.02
N PHE A 138 -10.04 -2.46 -4.77
CA PHE A 138 -9.78 -3.29 -3.60
C PHE A 138 -11.03 -4.05 -3.11
N SER A 139 -12.11 -4.07 -3.89
CA SER A 139 -13.36 -4.75 -3.51
C SER A 139 -13.20 -6.27 -3.34
N ASP A 140 -12.22 -6.87 -4.00
CA ASP A 140 -11.90 -8.30 -3.87
C ASP A 140 -11.09 -8.64 -2.60
N LEU A 141 -10.65 -7.64 -1.82
CA LEU A 141 -9.93 -7.84 -0.57
C LEU A 141 -10.91 -8.09 0.59
N ASN A 142 -11.19 -9.36 0.88
CA ASN A 142 -12.01 -9.73 2.04
C ASN A 142 -11.19 -9.77 3.34
N LEU A 143 -10.95 -8.62 3.96
CA LEU A 143 -10.20 -8.54 5.23
C LEU A 143 -10.87 -9.26 6.41
N SER A 144 -12.15 -9.62 6.26
CA SER A 144 -12.93 -10.33 7.27
C SER A 144 -12.93 -11.86 7.11
N ASP A 145 -12.25 -12.40 6.09
CA ASP A 145 -12.28 -13.81 5.75
C ASP A 145 -11.82 -14.71 6.91
N SER A 146 -12.63 -15.72 7.27
CA SER A 146 -12.31 -16.65 8.35
C SER A 146 -11.12 -17.56 8.03
N ARG A 147 -10.74 -17.65 6.75
CA ARG A 147 -9.56 -18.41 6.29
C ARG A 147 -8.25 -17.65 6.48
N LEU A 148 -8.30 -16.32 6.60
CA LEU A 148 -7.15 -15.52 7.06
C LEU A 148 -6.83 -15.80 8.53
N GLY A 149 -7.85 -16.13 9.32
CA GLY A 149 -7.69 -16.42 10.75
C GLY A 149 -9.03 -16.57 11.46
N THR A 150 -9.03 -17.35 12.53
CA THR A 150 -10.26 -17.66 13.30
C THR A 150 -10.75 -16.50 14.16
N ASN A 151 -9.90 -15.50 14.39
CA ASN A 151 -10.23 -14.27 15.08
C ASN A 151 -9.49 -13.08 14.44
N THR A 152 -9.88 -11.90 14.87
CA THR A 152 -9.35 -10.62 14.39
C THR A 152 -7.83 -10.50 14.49
N ASN A 153 -7.21 -10.95 15.59
CA ASN A 153 -5.76 -10.86 15.75
C ASN A 153 -5.01 -11.81 14.81
N ASP A 154 -5.54 -13.01 14.58
CA ASP A 154 -4.92 -13.97 13.66
C ASP A 154 -5.01 -13.48 12.21
N ARG A 155 -6.14 -12.87 11.83
CA ARG A 155 -6.29 -12.21 10.52
C ARG A 155 -5.28 -11.08 10.34
N THR A 156 -5.12 -10.21 11.34
CA THR A 156 -4.09 -9.14 11.31
C THR A 156 -2.68 -9.70 11.15
N LYS A 157 -2.33 -10.77 11.86
CA LYS A 157 -1.02 -11.42 11.70
C LYS A 157 -0.82 -11.99 10.30
N ALA A 158 -1.85 -12.57 9.70
CA ALA A 158 -1.78 -13.07 8.33
C ALA A 158 -1.55 -11.93 7.33
N LEU A 159 -2.30 -10.84 7.46
CA LEU A 159 -2.13 -9.65 6.61
C LEU A 159 -0.75 -9.01 6.79
N ASN A 160 -0.24 -8.89 8.02
CA ASN A 160 1.12 -8.38 8.28
C ASN A 160 2.17 -9.20 7.52
N LYS A 161 2.03 -10.53 7.50
CA LYS A 161 2.94 -11.41 6.75
C LYS A 161 2.88 -11.16 5.25
N VAL A 162 1.68 -10.93 4.69
CA VAL A 162 1.53 -10.59 3.26
C VAL A 162 2.20 -9.25 2.97
N VAL A 163 1.97 -8.24 3.81
CA VAL A 163 2.57 -6.91 3.63
C VAL A 163 4.09 -6.96 3.70
N GLN A 164 4.64 -7.66 4.70
CA GLN A 164 6.10 -7.85 4.83
C GLN A 164 6.67 -8.58 3.61
N LEU A 165 6.00 -9.65 3.15
CA LEU A 165 6.37 -10.35 1.93
C LEU A 165 6.43 -9.40 0.73
N VAL A 166 5.38 -8.59 0.52
CA VAL A 166 5.33 -7.62 -0.58
C VAL A 166 6.42 -6.55 -0.45
N ASN A 167 6.81 -6.19 0.77
CA ASN A 167 7.86 -5.20 1.02
C ASN A 167 9.27 -5.72 0.66
N GLU A 168 9.55 -7.00 0.94
CA GLU A 168 10.84 -7.63 0.65
C GLU A 168 11.10 -7.78 -0.85
N VAL A 169 10.04 -7.79 -1.66
CA VAL A 169 10.17 -7.87 -3.12
C VAL A 169 10.78 -6.58 -3.65
N GLN A 170 11.95 -6.70 -4.26
CA GLN A 170 12.56 -5.61 -5.04
C GLN A 170 12.16 -5.75 -6.51
N TYR A 171 11.39 -4.78 -7.01
CA TYR A 171 10.96 -4.67 -8.42
C TYR A 171 12.01 -3.99 -9.31
N LYS A 172 13.29 -4.00 -8.92
CA LYS A 172 14.36 -3.36 -9.70
C LYS A 172 15.27 -4.40 -10.31
N ASP A 173 15.56 -4.25 -11.60
CA ASP A 173 16.66 -4.98 -12.21
C ASP A 173 18.01 -4.47 -11.66
N ASN A 174 19.11 -5.18 -11.95
CA ASN A 174 20.47 -4.79 -11.51
C ASN A 174 20.90 -3.39 -12.02
N ASN A 175 20.12 -2.75 -12.88
CA ASN A 175 20.40 -1.45 -13.48
C ASN A 175 19.46 -0.34 -12.96
N GLY A 176 18.63 -0.64 -11.95
CA GLY A 176 17.78 0.34 -11.28
C GLY A 176 16.57 0.79 -12.09
N ARG A 177 16.18 0.03 -13.11
CA ARG A 177 14.93 0.25 -13.85
C ARG A 177 13.81 -0.54 -13.20
N ASP A 178 12.65 0.09 -13.09
CA ASP A 178 11.41 -0.62 -12.77
C ASP A 178 11.14 -1.62 -13.90
N ILE A 179 10.89 -2.88 -13.53
CA ILE A 179 10.56 -3.96 -14.46
C ILE A 179 9.11 -3.92 -14.93
#